data_AF-A0A0N4UC81-F1
#
_entry.id   AF-A0A0N4UC81-F1
#
_cell.length_a   1.000
_cell.length_b   1.000
_cell.length_c   1.000
_cell.angle_alpha   90.00
_cell.angle_beta   90.00
_cell.angle_gamma   90.00
#
_symmetry.space_group_name_H-M   'P 1'
#
loop_
_entity.id
_entity.type
_entity.pdbx_description
1 polymer ?
#
loop_
_entity_poly.entity_id
_entity_poly.type
_entity_poly.pdbx_seq_one_letter_code
_entity_poly.pdbx_strand_id
1 'polypeptide(L)'
;MYLFALQSALISFLIATSDACKIQFRMTSKADSPFKVQFIVPSISYSSPELEFLTKDQSIIHDIQGEQCDAKKWHIIIWKQEDDDFIPVHDYQTKFEGIGHVSFEVDNTYTPDFTDRFGVFQSNL
;
A
#
# COMPACT_ATOMS: atom_id res chain seq x y z
N MET A 1 32.51 31.69 -4.58
CA MET A 1 32.70 30.22 -4.60
C MET A 1 31.83 29.49 -3.57
N TYR A 2 31.69 29.98 -2.32
CA TYR A 2 30.85 29.37 -1.28
C TYR A 2 29.34 29.30 -1.59
N LEU A 3 28.78 30.29 -2.29
CA LEU A 3 27.34 30.31 -2.64
C LEU A 3 26.92 29.16 -3.57
N PHE A 4 27.79 28.76 -4.51
CA PHE A 4 27.52 27.64 -5.42
C PHE A 4 27.56 26.28 -4.68
N ALA A 5 28.46 26.13 -3.71
CA ALA A 5 28.54 24.91 -2.90
C ALA A 5 27.34 24.74 -1.96
N LEU A 6 26.80 25.84 -1.43
CA LEU A 6 25.57 25.83 -0.62
C LEU A 6 24.34 25.44 -1.45
N GLN A 7 24.22 25.97 -2.68
CA GLN A 7 23.12 25.61 -3.58
C GLN A 7 23.19 24.15 -4.03
N SER A 8 24.37 23.62 -4.35
CA SER A 8 24.51 22.21 -4.72
C SER A 8 24.18 21.28 -3.55
N ALA A 9 24.58 21.63 -2.32
CA ALA A 9 24.27 20.83 -1.14
C ALA A 9 22.77 20.78 -0.83
N LEU A 10 22.05 21.89 -0.99
CA LEU A 10 20.58 21.95 -0.83
C LEU A 10 19.85 21.09 -1.86
N ILE A 11 20.30 21.09 -3.12
CA ILE A 11 19.72 20.25 -4.18
C ILE A 11 19.99 18.77 -3.87
N SER A 12 21.21 18.41 -3.44
CA SER A 12 21.52 17.03 -3.05
C SER A 12 20.72 16.56 -1.83
N PHE A 13 20.45 17.43 -0.85
CA PHE A 13 19.63 17.09 0.32
C PHE A 13 18.16 16.90 -0.04
N LEU A 14 17.63 17.68 -0.98
CA LEU A 14 16.27 17.51 -1.51
C LEU A 14 16.10 16.22 -2.33
N ILE A 15 17.17 15.75 -2.99
CA ILE A 15 17.15 14.45 -3.68
C ILE A 15 17.29 13.32 -2.67
N ALA A 16 18.03 13.50 -1.57
CA ALA A 16 18.24 12.46 -0.55
C ALA A 16 16.97 12.13 0.25
N THR A 17 15.91 12.94 0.19
CA THR A 17 14.59 12.58 0.75
C THR A 17 13.78 11.65 -0.17
N SER A 18 14.37 11.11 -1.24
CA SER A 18 13.67 10.28 -2.23
C SER A 18 13.34 8.86 -1.78
N ASP A 19 13.86 8.40 -0.65
CA ASP A 19 13.55 7.06 -0.12
C ASP A 19 12.27 7.06 0.73
N ALA A 20 11.49 8.14 0.70
CA ALA A 20 10.20 8.20 1.36
C ALA A 20 9.10 7.67 0.43
N CYS A 21 8.41 6.61 0.85
CA CYS A 21 7.17 6.22 0.21
C CYS A 21 6.04 7.13 0.71
N LYS A 22 5.19 7.58 -0.22
CA LYS A 22 3.92 8.25 0.09
C LYS A 22 2.90 7.76 -0.91
N ILE A 23 2.23 6.68 -0.53
CA ILE A 23 1.39 5.87 -1.42
C ILE A 23 -0.05 5.94 -0.95
N GLN A 24 -0.93 6.37 -1.85
CA GLN A 24 -2.37 6.29 -1.67
C GLN A 24 -2.89 4.99 -2.28
N PHE A 25 -3.45 4.11 -1.45
CA PHE A 25 -4.16 2.92 -1.91
C PHE A 25 -5.62 3.25 -2.17
N ARG A 26 -6.11 2.89 -3.36
CA ARG A 26 -7.51 3.03 -3.79
C ARG A 26 -8.08 1.65 -4.02
N MET A 27 -8.96 1.21 -3.12
CA MET A 27 -9.43 -0.16 -3.09
C MET A 27 -10.92 -0.19 -3.39
N THR A 28 -11.33 -1.10 -4.28
CA THR A 28 -12.76 -1.29 -4.61
C THR A 28 -13.17 -2.74 -4.39
N SER A 29 -14.26 -2.94 -3.67
CA SER A 29 -14.90 -4.24 -3.52
C SER A 29 -15.63 -4.63 -4.80
N LYS A 30 -15.33 -5.82 -5.33
CA LYS A 30 -16.12 -6.52 -6.35
C LYS A 30 -16.73 -7.82 -5.83
N ALA A 31 -16.39 -8.21 -4.60
CA ALA A 31 -16.92 -9.37 -3.92
C ALA A 31 -18.40 -9.19 -3.55
N ASP A 32 -19.14 -10.30 -3.49
CA ASP A 32 -20.55 -10.33 -3.12
C ASP A 32 -20.75 -10.45 -1.59
N SER A 33 -19.71 -10.83 -0.84
CA SER A 33 -19.73 -10.98 0.62
C SER A 33 -18.75 -10.00 1.30
N PRO A 34 -18.99 -9.64 2.57
CA PRO A 34 -18.08 -8.77 3.31
C PRO A 34 -16.69 -9.36 3.50
N PHE A 35 -15.69 -8.47 3.51
CA PHE A 35 -14.30 -8.80 3.77
C PHE A 35 -13.55 -7.63 4.42
N LYS A 36 -12.34 -7.88 4.89
CA LYS A 36 -11.44 -6.84 5.40
C LYS A 36 -10.09 -6.90 4.69
N VAL A 37 -9.44 -5.75 4.59
CA VAL A 37 -8.07 -5.62 4.08
C VAL A 37 -7.19 -5.02 5.17
N GLN A 38 -6.00 -5.59 5.37
CA GLN A 38 -4.99 -5.03 6.27
C GLN A 38 -3.63 -4.96 5.57
N PHE A 39 -2.97 -3.81 5.72
CA PHE A 39 -1.60 -3.59 5.28
C PHE A 39 -0.64 -3.74 6.46
N ILE A 40 0.39 -4.57 6.30
CA ILE A 40 1.53 -4.63 7.23
C ILE A 40 2.78 -4.27 6.45
N VAL A 41 3.52 -3.27 6.92
CA VAL A 41 4.75 -2.77 6.30
C VAL A 41 5.90 -2.90 7.29
N PRO A 42 6.61 -4.05 7.29
CA PRO A 42 7.58 -4.39 8.33
C PRO A 42 8.84 -3.51 8.35
N SER A 43 9.15 -2.82 7.24
CA SER A 43 10.30 -1.90 7.13
C SER A 43 10.13 -0.66 7.99
N ILE A 44 8.89 -0.16 8.10
CA ILE A 44 8.55 1.06 8.84
C ILE A 44 7.74 0.78 10.12
N SER A 45 7.69 -0.49 10.55
CA SER A 45 6.91 -0.94 11.72
C SER A 45 5.43 -0.50 11.69
N TYR A 46 4.85 -0.45 10.49
CA TYR A 46 3.47 -0.01 10.30
C TYR A 46 2.52 -1.19 10.14
N SER A 47 1.34 -1.07 10.76
CA SER A 47 0.18 -1.94 10.53
C SER A 47 -1.06 -1.05 10.42
N SER A 48 -1.85 -1.21 9.36
CA SER A 48 -3.11 -0.49 9.21
C SER A 48 -4.18 -1.07 10.16
N PRO A 49 -5.23 -0.30 10.48
CA PRO A 49 -6.48 -0.92 10.91
C PRO A 49 -6.98 -1.90 9.85
N GLU A 50 -7.87 -2.82 10.24
CA GLU A 50 -8.62 -3.64 9.31
C GLU A 50 -9.65 -2.76 8.58
N LEU A 51 -9.51 -2.63 7.26
CA LEU A 51 -10.38 -1.82 6.41
C LEU A 51 -11.55 -2.68 5.95
N GLU A 52 -12.74 -2.41 6.47
CA GLU A 52 -13.92 -3.24 6.26
C GLU A 52 -14.71 -2.86 5.00
N PHE A 53 -14.92 -3.84 4.12
CA PHE A 53 -15.78 -3.74 2.95
C PHE A 53 -17.06 -4.53 3.23
N LEU A 54 -18.16 -3.81 3.45
CA LEU A 54 -19.45 -4.37 3.84
C LEU A 54 -20.38 -4.59 2.64
N THR A 55 -20.10 -3.95 1.51
CA THR A 55 -20.93 -4.01 0.31
C THR A 55 -20.10 -4.10 -0.97
N LYS A 56 -20.69 -4.67 -2.02
CA LYS A 56 -20.14 -4.64 -3.38
C LYS A 56 -20.05 -3.20 -3.88
N ASP A 57 -19.01 -2.92 -4.66
CA ASP A 57 -18.66 -1.59 -5.20
C ASP A 57 -18.28 -0.52 -4.15
N GLN A 58 -18.21 -0.90 -2.87
CA GLN A 58 -17.64 -0.03 -1.85
C GLN A 58 -16.19 0.29 -2.16
N SER A 59 -15.85 1.58 -2.09
CA SER A 59 -14.49 2.07 -2.29
C SER A 59 -13.92 2.64 -1.00
N ILE A 60 -12.66 2.30 -0.68
CA ILE A 60 -11.90 2.86 0.44
C ILE A 60 -10.58 3.41 -0.08
N ILE A 61 -10.20 4.59 0.41
CA ILE A 61 -8.89 5.20 0.16
C ILE A 61 -8.09 5.14 1.46
N HIS A 62 -6.84 4.69 1.39
CA HIS A 62 -5.95 4.57 2.55
C HIS A 62 -4.53 5.01 2.20
N ASP A 63 -3.99 5.95 2.97
CA ASP A 63 -2.65 6.50 2.73
C ASP A 63 -1.61 5.81 3.63
N ILE A 64 -0.49 5.41 3.06
CA ILE A 64 0.67 4.86 3.77
C ILE A 64 1.90 5.68 3.41
N GLN A 65 2.58 6.17 4.44
CA GLN A 65 3.79 6.99 4.32
C GLN A 65 4.87 6.48 5.28
N GLY A 66 6.10 6.42 4.81
CA GLY A 66 7.26 6.04 5.61
C GLY A 66 8.55 6.15 4.82
N GLU A 67 9.67 5.86 5.45
CA GLU A 67 10.99 5.83 4.81
C GLU A 67 11.39 4.38 4.52
N GLN A 68 12.05 4.13 3.39
CA GLN A 68 12.57 2.81 2.98
C GLN A 68 11.48 1.72 2.99
N CYS A 69 10.32 2.04 2.42
CA CYS A 69 9.17 1.16 2.53
C CYS A 69 9.39 -0.17 1.78
N ASP A 70 10.24 -0.18 0.76
CA ASP A 70 10.64 -1.38 0.02
C ASP A 70 11.73 -2.24 0.67
N ALA A 71 12.32 -1.82 1.80
CA ALA A 71 13.38 -2.57 2.47
C ALA A 71 12.94 -3.97 2.91
N LYS A 72 11.63 -4.21 3.11
CA LYS A 72 11.02 -5.50 3.41
C LYS A 72 9.73 -5.69 2.61
N LYS A 73 9.33 -6.95 2.40
CA LYS A 73 8.03 -7.25 1.78
C LYS A 73 6.89 -6.77 2.69
N TRP A 74 5.96 -6.06 2.09
CA TRP A 74 4.66 -5.72 2.63
C TRP A 74 3.78 -6.98 2.63
N HIS A 75 2.83 -7.03 3.54
CA HIS A 75 1.73 -7.99 3.53
C HIS A 75 0.42 -7.23 3.29
N ILE A 76 -0.36 -7.68 2.32
CA ILE A 76 -1.76 -7.28 2.13
C ILE A 76 -2.59 -8.50 2.50
N ILE A 77 -3.12 -8.50 3.71
CA ILE A 77 -3.93 -9.61 4.24
C ILE A 77 -5.40 -9.33 3.93
N ILE A 78 -6.07 -10.30 3.31
CA ILE A 78 -7.50 -10.25 3.05
C ILE A 78 -8.19 -11.26 3.97
N TRP A 79 -9.16 -10.77 4.72
CA TRP A 79 -9.98 -11.55 5.64
C TRP A 79 -11.38 -11.68 5.07
N LYS A 80 -11.88 -12.90 4.90
CA LYS A 80 -13.24 -13.17 4.45
C LYS A 80 -14.15 -13.41 5.63
N GLN A 81 -15.39 -12.93 5.56
CA GLN A 81 -16.40 -13.30 6.54
C GLN A 81 -16.88 -14.74 6.31
N GLU A 82 -16.77 -15.59 7.33
CA GLU A 82 -17.37 -16.91 7.39
C GLU A 82 -18.17 -17.05 8.70
N ASP A 83 -19.46 -17.32 8.58
CA ASP A 83 -20.42 -17.25 9.68
C ASP A 83 -20.37 -15.88 10.40
N ASP A 84 -20.08 -15.88 11.70
CA ASP A 84 -19.98 -14.67 12.54
C ASP A 84 -18.52 -14.17 12.70
N ASP A 85 -17.54 -14.84 12.07
CA ASP A 85 -16.11 -14.55 12.21
C ASP A 85 -15.47 -14.11 10.88
N PHE A 86 -14.33 -13.42 10.99
CA PHE A 86 -13.47 -13.12 9.84
C PHE A 86 -12.23 -13.99 9.88
N ILE A 87 -11.97 -14.73 8.81
CA ILE A 87 -10.80 -15.60 8.68
C ILE A 87 -9.84 -15.09 7.59
N PRO A 88 -8.53 -15.20 7.79
CA PRO A 88 -7.57 -14.76 6.79
C PRO A 88 -7.57 -15.78 5.64
N VAL A 89 -7.85 -15.32 4.42
CA VAL A 89 -7.94 -16.18 3.23
C VAL A 89 -6.83 -15.92 2.22
N HIS A 90 -6.15 -14.77 2.33
CA HIS A 90 -5.04 -14.41 1.46
C HIS A 90 -4.00 -13.55 2.19
N ASP A 91 -2.72 -13.79 1.88
CA ASP A 91 -1.59 -12.94 2.28
C ASP A 91 -0.77 -12.65 1.02
N TYR A 92 -0.99 -11.48 0.42
CA TYR A 92 -0.25 -11.04 -0.75
C TYR A 92 1.02 -10.31 -0.33
N GLN A 93 2.18 -10.86 -0.70
CA GLN A 93 3.49 -10.32 -0.33
C GLN A 93 4.18 -9.66 -1.52
N THR A 94 4.50 -8.37 -1.40
CA THR A 94 5.19 -7.60 -2.44
C THR A 94 5.94 -6.42 -1.81
N LYS A 95 6.71 -5.66 -2.57
CA LYS A 95 7.30 -4.40 -2.13
C LYS A 95 6.69 -3.25 -2.90
N PHE A 96 6.47 -2.13 -2.23
CA PHE A 96 6.07 -0.86 -2.85
C PHE A 96 7.04 0.26 -2.46
N GLU A 97 7.37 1.11 -3.43
CA GLU A 97 8.20 2.31 -3.23
C GLU A 97 7.72 3.47 -4.11
N GLY A 98 7.97 4.70 -3.66
CA GLY A 98 7.69 5.91 -4.42
C GLY A 98 6.50 6.74 -3.93
N ILE A 99 6.15 7.75 -4.72
CA ILE A 99 5.18 8.79 -4.36
C ILE A 99 4.07 8.79 -5.41
N GLY A 100 2.86 8.42 -5.02
CA GLY A 100 1.72 8.37 -5.93
C GLY A 100 0.58 7.49 -5.43
N HIS A 101 -0.04 6.73 -6.31
CA HIS A 101 -1.18 5.87 -5.97
C HIS A 101 -1.09 4.48 -6.58
N VAL A 102 -1.74 3.54 -5.89
CA VAL A 102 -1.96 2.16 -6.32
C VAL A 102 -3.44 1.86 -6.17
N SER A 103 -4.08 1.41 -7.24
CA SER A 103 -5.48 0.97 -7.24
C SER A 103 -5.55 -0.55 -7.37
N PHE A 104 -6.39 -1.19 -6.57
CA PHE A 104 -6.71 -2.60 -6.76
C PHE A 104 -8.16 -2.91 -6.42
N GLU A 105 -8.65 -3.99 -7.00
CA GLU A 105 -9.97 -4.54 -6.76
C GLU A 105 -9.86 -5.89 -6.03
N VAL A 106 -10.88 -6.25 -5.26
CA VAL A 106 -10.99 -7.58 -4.63
C VAL A 106 -12.32 -8.18 -5.02
N ASP A 107 -12.28 -9.26 -5.80
CA ASP A 107 -13.46 -10.02 -6.22
C ASP A 107 -13.73 -11.22 -5.30
N ASN A 108 -14.63 -12.12 -5.73
CA ASN A 108 -15.00 -13.32 -4.98
C ASN A 108 -13.85 -14.36 -4.81
N THR A 109 -12.70 -14.16 -5.45
CA THR A 109 -11.49 -14.96 -5.22
C THR A 109 -10.69 -14.47 -4.01
N TYR A 110 -11.04 -13.30 -3.46
CA TYR A 110 -10.35 -12.66 -2.33
C TYR A 110 -8.84 -12.45 -2.59
N THR A 111 -8.49 -12.15 -3.83
CA THR A 111 -7.13 -11.77 -4.24
C THR A 111 -7.12 -10.32 -4.73
N PRO A 112 -6.06 -9.54 -4.44
CA PRO A 112 -5.97 -8.18 -4.93
C PRO A 112 -5.60 -8.18 -6.43
N ASP A 113 -6.48 -7.64 -7.27
CA ASP A 113 -6.21 -7.38 -8.68
C ASP A 113 -5.80 -5.92 -8.88
N PHE A 114 -4.51 -5.68 -9.16
CA PHE A 114 -3.96 -4.32 -9.29
C PHE A 114 -4.32 -3.71 -10.65
N THR A 115 -5.26 -2.77 -10.64
CA THR A 115 -5.87 -2.21 -11.86
C THR A 115 -5.17 -0.95 -12.38
N ASP A 116 -4.57 -0.15 -11.50
CA ASP A 116 -3.89 1.09 -11.89
C ASP A 116 -2.77 1.44 -10.90
N ARG A 117 -1.70 2.06 -11.40
CA ARG A 117 -0.59 2.56 -10.57
C ARG A 117 0.03 3.78 -11.21
N PHE A 118 0.33 4.79 -10.40
CA PHE A 118 1.05 5.98 -10.83
C PHE A 118 2.10 6.37 -9.80
N GLY A 119 3.34 6.60 -10.23
CA GLY A 119 4.44 7.05 -9.36
C GLY A 119 4.93 6.05 -8.33
N VAL A 120 4.42 4.81 -8.36
CA VAL A 120 4.75 3.74 -7.41
C VAL A 120 5.35 2.55 -8.16
N PHE A 121 6.51 2.08 -7.70
CA PHE A 121 7.12 0.84 -8.16
C PHE A 121 6.67 -0.32 -7.30
N GLN A 122 6.37 -1.45 -7.93
CA GLN A 122 6.04 -2.70 -7.25
C GLN A 122 7.02 -3.79 -7.67
N SER A 123 7.54 -4.56 -6.71
CA SER A 123 8.40 -5.70 -7.02
C SER A 123 8.09 -6.91 -6.13
N ASN A 124 8.16 -8.11 -6.74
CA ASN A 124 7.94 -9.37 -6.04
C ASN A 124 9.25 -10.00 -5.49
N LEU A 125 10.39 -9.34 -5.74
CA LEU A 125 11.73 -9.79 -5.34
C LEU A 125 11.92 -9.70 -3.82
#